data_AF-A0A166FV42-F1
#
_entry.id   AF-A0A166FV42-F1
#
_cell.length_a   1.000
_cell.length_b   1.000
_cell.length_c   1.000
_cell.angle_alpha   90.00
_cell.angle_beta   90.00
_cell.angle_gamma   90.00
#
_symmetry.space_group_name_H-M   'P 1'
#
loop_
_entity.id
_entity.type
_entity.pdbx_description
1 polymer ?
#
loop_
_entity_poly.entity_id
_entity_poly.type
_entity_poly.pdbx_seq_one_letter_code
_entity_poly.pdbx_strand_id
1 'polypeptide(L)'
;MIIANAYRDSFSPEKQFSGSHYVQQVQKMQVFKESFAQLQSTSPSPSPIHGGTLTASENFPSDGYLIDLSDPSSSGLEYYYEYVTLKDLMLDSNFRGGGIQVIKSLRTGIDNCYITHFNSFGIFVQGGHETYIRNSFLGQHITAGGDPGERSFSGTAISLNGNDNAVTDVVIFSAATGILLTGQANTISGVHCYNKATGFGGTGIYLKLPGLTQTRIINSYFDYTGIVAEDPVQLHISSSFFLGDAYILLKSINGIARGVNIVDNMFSGSGKGEDIVQLDERNSKFTNIDQVIVDRNNARGMNVKATVAIGTKNANDADDTSWTIDLNQALLFPDRVKTVHYSLIAGGDAFPNHALRNVTDNRIVVQSNVPVRANITVIVDQ
;
A
#
# COMPACT_ATOMS: atom_id res chain seq x y z
N MET A 1 -8.85 -16.73 -29.16
CA MET A 1 -7.54 -16.06 -29.12
C MET A 1 -7.60 -14.89 -30.09
N ILE A 2 -7.79 -13.67 -29.59
CA ILE A 2 -7.59 -12.47 -30.41
C ILE A 2 -6.11 -12.12 -30.26
N ILE A 3 -5.32 -12.32 -31.31
CA ILE A 3 -3.96 -11.78 -31.37
C ILE A 3 -4.14 -10.30 -31.69
N ALA A 4 -3.91 -9.43 -30.71
CA ALA A 4 -3.82 -8.01 -30.95
C ALA A 4 -2.43 -7.70 -31.52
N ASN A 5 -2.35 -7.27 -32.77
CA ASN A 5 -1.11 -6.77 -33.35
C ASN A 5 -0.86 -5.34 -32.83
N ALA A 6 -0.15 -5.22 -31.71
CA ALA A 6 0.48 -3.97 -31.32
C ALA A 6 1.75 -3.75 -32.16
N TYR A 7 2.07 -2.49 -32.46
CA TYR A 7 3.15 -2.12 -33.37
C TYR A 7 4.52 -2.57 -32.81
N ARG A 8 5.32 -3.22 -33.66
CA ARG A 8 6.65 -3.74 -33.35
C ARG A 8 7.69 -2.75 -33.87
N ASP A 9 8.14 -1.82 -33.05
CA ASP A 9 9.27 -0.96 -33.42
C ASP A 9 10.59 -1.64 -33.05
N SER A 10 11.36 -2.01 -34.07
CA SER A 10 12.70 -2.57 -33.92
C SER A 10 13.71 -1.44 -33.72
N PHE A 11 14.15 -1.19 -32.48
CA PHE A 11 15.29 -0.33 -32.22
C PHE A 11 16.52 -1.13 -31.75
N SER A 12 17.66 -0.83 -32.38
CA SER A 12 19.00 -1.37 -32.09
C SER A 12 19.61 -0.68 -30.87
N PRO A 13 20.39 -1.36 -30.01
CA PRO A 13 20.92 -0.77 -28.79
C PRO A 13 22.25 -0.04 -29.03
N GLU A 14 22.33 1.24 -28.68
CA GLU A 14 23.61 1.90 -28.37
C GLU A 14 23.54 2.77 -27.09
N LYS A 15 24.25 2.26 -26.06
CA LYS A 15 25.15 2.92 -25.09
C LYS A 15 24.62 3.94 -24.06
N GLN A 16 24.78 3.51 -22.80
CA GLN A 16 25.33 4.18 -21.61
C GLN A 16 24.96 5.64 -21.31
N PHE A 17 24.24 5.82 -20.20
CA PHE A 17 23.91 7.12 -19.60
C PHE A 17 25.05 7.70 -18.76
N SER A 18 25.37 8.99 -18.97
CA SER A 18 26.16 9.81 -18.04
C SER A 18 25.53 11.20 -17.84
N GLY A 19 25.79 11.81 -16.69
CA GLY A 19 25.03 12.89 -16.04
C GLY A 19 25.05 14.30 -16.64
N SER A 20 25.23 14.47 -17.95
CA SER A 20 25.14 15.79 -18.61
C SER A 20 23.74 16.11 -19.18
N HIS A 21 22.76 15.20 -19.00
CA HIS A 21 21.44 15.28 -19.64
C HIS A 21 20.45 16.31 -19.04
N TYR A 22 20.70 16.83 -17.84
CA TYR A 22 19.75 17.72 -17.16
C TYR A 22 19.70 19.13 -17.76
N VAL A 23 20.85 19.68 -18.16
CA VAL A 23 20.95 21.04 -18.71
C VAL A 23 20.41 21.12 -20.16
N GLN A 24 20.53 20.03 -20.93
CA GLN A 24 19.96 19.98 -22.28
C GLN A 24 18.45 19.72 -22.32
N GLN A 25 17.86 19.08 -21.29
CA GLN A 25 16.40 18.90 -21.24
C GLN A 25 15.65 20.19 -20.88
N VAL A 26 16.22 21.04 -20.03
CA VAL A 26 15.60 22.35 -19.69
C VAL A 26 15.61 23.29 -20.91
N GLN A 27 16.68 23.28 -21.72
CA GLN A 27 16.73 24.06 -22.96
C GLN A 27 15.80 23.52 -24.07
N LYS A 28 15.57 22.20 -24.14
CA LYS A 28 14.61 21.59 -25.09
C LYS A 28 13.15 21.87 -24.71
N MET A 29 12.83 22.05 -23.42
CA MET A 29 11.48 22.39 -22.96
C MET A 29 11.07 23.84 -23.30
N GLN A 30 12.04 24.76 -23.41
CA GLN A 30 11.77 26.14 -23.81
C GLN A 30 11.52 26.30 -25.32
N VAL A 31 12.14 25.45 -26.14
CA VAL A 31 11.84 25.36 -27.58
C VAL A 31 10.50 24.62 -27.84
N PHE A 32 10.04 23.79 -26.89
CA PHE A 32 8.78 23.05 -26.98
C PHE A 32 7.52 23.90 -26.77
N LYS A 33 7.65 25.14 -26.26
CA LYS A 33 6.52 26.08 -26.10
C LYS A 33 6.20 26.89 -27.36
N GLU A 34 7.12 26.95 -28.33
CA GLU A 34 6.94 27.80 -29.52
C GLU A 34 6.47 27.04 -30.78
N SER A 35 6.35 25.72 -30.74
CA SER A 35 5.96 24.88 -31.88
C SER A 35 4.49 24.45 -31.91
N PHE A 36 3.61 25.02 -31.06
CA PHE A 36 2.16 24.74 -31.07
C PHE A 36 1.34 25.55 -32.08
N ALA A 37 1.96 25.99 -33.18
CA ALA A 37 1.24 26.47 -34.35
C ALA A 37 1.77 25.75 -35.59
N GLN A 38 0.91 24.92 -36.18
CA GLN A 38 1.15 24.11 -37.37
C GLN A 38 2.11 22.94 -37.20
N LEU A 39 1.53 21.76 -36.98
CA LEU A 39 1.88 20.52 -37.68
C LEU A 39 0.79 19.48 -37.35
N GLN A 40 -0.12 19.26 -38.31
CA GLN A 40 -0.88 18.02 -38.36
C GLN A 40 0.13 16.89 -38.58
N SER A 41 0.46 16.14 -37.53
CA SER A 41 1.37 15.00 -37.63
C SER A 41 0.62 13.76 -38.12
N THR A 42 0.91 13.36 -39.35
CA THR A 42 0.53 12.07 -39.93
C THR A 42 1.51 10.97 -39.46
N SER A 43 1.39 10.59 -38.20
CA SER A 43 1.89 9.32 -37.66
C SER A 43 0.69 8.63 -37.03
N PRO A 44 0.29 7.42 -37.44
CA PRO A 44 -0.85 6.76 -36.81
C PRO A 44 -0.44 6.44 -35.37
N SER A 45 -1.00 7.18 -34.41
CA SER A 45 -0.97 6.78 -33.01
C SER A 45 -1.53 5.35 -32.94
N PRO A 46 -0.91 4.43 -32.16
CA PRO A 46 -1.48 3.10 -32.00
C PRO A 46 -2.94 3.25 -31.55
N SER A 47 -3.85 2.71 -32.35
CA SER A 47 -5.28 2.80 -32.05
C SER A 47 -5.58 1.95 -30.81
N PRO A 48 -6.32 2.49 -29.83
CA PRO A 48 -6.61 1.74 -28.61
C PRO A 48 -7.39 0.47 -28.96
N ILE A 49 -7.18 -0.61 -28.21
CA ILE A 49 -8.09 -1.75 -28.20
C ILE A 49 -9.23 -1.32 -27.30
N HIS A 50 -10.39 -1.00 -27.89
CA HIS A 50 -11.49 -0.42 -27.13
C HIS A 50 -12.86 -1.00 -27.44
N GLY A 51 -13.71 -1.06 -26.41
CA GLY A 51 -15.10 -1.48 -26.54
C GLY A 51 -15.28 -2.99 -26.71
N GLY A 52 -16.43 -3.49 -26.23
CA GLY A 52 -16.88 -4.86 -26.46
C GLY A 52 -16.67 -5.81 -25.29
N THR A 53 -17.05 -7.06 -25.51
CA THR A 53 -17.06 -8.11 -24.49
C THR A 53 -16.30 -9.32 -24.99
N LEU A 54 -15.39 -9.84 -24.16
CA LEU A 54 -14.74 -11.14 -24.36
C LEU A 54 -15.13 -12.07 -23.23
N THR A 55 -15.62 -13.25 -23.58
CA THR A 55 -15.97 -14.30 -22.62
C THR A 55 -15.17 -15.55 -22.92
N ALA A 56 -14.53 -16.12 -21.90
CA ALA A 56 -13.83 -17.39 -21.99
C ALA A 56 -14.82 -18.53 -22.27
N SER A 57 -14.49 -19.42 -23.19
CA SER A 57 -15.28 -20.63 -23.41
C SER A 57 -15.09 -21.62 -22.27
N GLU A 58 -15.97 -22.62 -22.17
CA GLU A 58 -15.87 -23.71 -21.18
C GLU A 58 -14.53 -24.47 -21.23
N ASN A 59 -13.89 -24.49 -22.40
CA ASN A 59 -12.62 -25.17 -22.63
C ASN A 59 -11.42 -24.21 -22.60
N PHE A 60 -11.58 -22.97 -22.11
CA PHE A 60 -10.49 -22.02 -22.01
C PHE A 60 -9.41 -22.51 -21.01
N PRO A 61 -8.11 -22.38 -21.33
CA PRO A 61 -7.04 -22.86 -20.47
C PRO A 61 -7.07 -22.22 -19.08
N SER A 62 -6.78 -23.01 -18.03
CA SER A 62 -6.76 -22.54 -16.64
C SER A 62 -5.61 -21.59 -16.31
N ASP A 63 -4.60 -21.54 -17.17
CA ASP A 63 -3.39 -20.71 -17.08
C ASP A 63 -3.34 -19.61 -18.16
N GLY A 64 -4.35 -19.55 -19.04
CA GLY A 64 -4.43 -18.55 -20.10
C GLY A 64 -4.97 -17.20 -19.63
N TYR A 65 -4.85 -16.18 -20.49
CA TYR A 65 -5.41 -14.84 -20.29
C TYR A 65 -6.26 -14.45 -21.51
N LEU A 66 -7.38 -13.76 -21.29
CA LEU A 66 -8.24 -13.30 -22.39
C LEU A 66 -7.51 -12.32 -23.32
N ILE A 67 -6.66 -11.47 -22.75
CA ILE A 67 -5.71 -10.61 -23.46
C ILE A 67 -4.32 -10.91 -22.92
N ASP A 68 -3.40 -11.31 -23.81
CA ASP A 68 -2.03 -11.67 -23.47
C ASP A 68 -1.05 -10.78 -24.25
N LEU A 69 -0.42 -9.84 -23.53
CA LEU A 69 0.67 -9.01 -24.02
C LEU A 69 2.01 -9.60 -23.56
N SER A 70 2.33 -10.79 -24.07
CA SER A 70 3.65 -11.43 -23.94
C SER A 70 4.26 -11.76 -25.31
N ASP A 71 5.56 -12.07 -25.33
CA ASP A 71 6.27 -12.56 -26.52
C ASP A 71 6.70 -14.02 -26.29
N PRO A 72 6.09 -15.00 -26.99
CA PRO A 72 6.45 -16.41 -26.84
C PRO A 72 7.82 -16.74 -27.43
N SER A 73 8.41 -15.86 -28.25
CA SER A 73 9.66 -16.12 -28.97
C SER A 73 10.94 -15.75 -28.20
N SER A 74 10.82 -15.17 -26.99
CA SER A 74 11.94 -14.73 -26.15
C SER A 74 12.98 -13.94 -26.96
N SER A 75 12.52 -12.87 -27.63
CA SER A 75 13.30 -12.07 -28.59
C SER A 75 14.55 -11.36 -28.03
N GLY A 76 14.91 -11.55 -26.76
CA GLY A 76 16.02 -10.87 -26.09
C GLY A 76 15.79 -9.37 -25.88
N LEU A 77 14.63 -8.85 -26.30
CA LEU A 77 14.24 -7.47 -26.15
C LEU A 77 14.00 -7.12 -24.67
N GLU A 78 14.31 -5.88 -24.33
CA GLU A 78 14.01 -5.33 -23.00
C GLU A 78 12.50 -5.18 -22.81
N TYR A 79 11.80 -4.71 -23.85
CA TYR A 79 10.34 -4.57 -23.90
C TYR A 79 9.75 -5.24 -25.14
N TYR A 80 8.61 -5.90 -24.99
CA TYR A 80 7.87 -6.58 -26.06
C TYR A 80 6.86 -5.67 -26.75
N TYR A 81 6.20 -4.82 -25.96
CA TYR A 81 5.17 -3.89 -26.44
C TYR A 81 5.37 -2.52 -25.80
N GLU A 82 5.01 -1.48 -26.55
CA GLU A 82 5.03 -0.10 -26.07
C GLU A 82 3.76 0.64 -26.50
N TYR A 83 3.28 1.58 -25.68
CA TYR A 83 2.12 2.43 -25.98
C TYR A 83 0.82 1.66 -26.27
N VAL A 84 0.59 0.56 -25.53
CA VAL A 84 -0.65 -0.22 -25.65
C VAL A 84 -1.73 0.38 -24.75
N THR A 85 -2.94 0.57 -25.27
CA THR A 85 -4.10 0.98 -24.47
C THR A 85 -5.24 -0.01 -24.64
N LEU A 86 -5.71 -0.57 -23.52
CA LEU A 86 -6.90 -1.41 -23.39
C LEU A 86 -7.98 -0.59 -22.69
N LYS A 87 -9.13 -0.37 -23.33
CA LYS A 87 -10.13 0.57 -22.82
C LYS A 87 -11.58 0.14 -23.01
N ASP A 88 -12.46 0.42 -22.06
CA ASP A 88 -13.92 0.22 -22.22
C ASP A 88 -14.27 -1.25 -22.54
N LEU A 89 -13.54 -2.20 -21.96
CA LEU A 89 -13.70 -3.64 -22.21
C LEU A 89 -14.44 -4.35 -21.08
N MET A 90 -15.30 -5.30 -21.41
CA MET A 90 -15.81 -6.29 -20.47
C MET A 90 -15.12 -7.64 -20.71
N LEU A 91 -14.40 -8.15 -19.72
CA LEU A 91 -13.66 -9.40 -19.79
C LEU A 91 -14.22 -10.39 -18.76
N ASP A 92 -14.86 -11.45 -19.23
CA ASP A 92 -15.40 -12.51 -18.40
C ASP A 92 -14.57 -13.79 -18.59
N SER A 93 -13.74 -14.11 -17.61
CA SER A 93 -12.86 -15.28 -17.64
C SER A 93 -13.60 -16.60 -17.36
N ASN A 94 -14.92 -16.60 -17.11
CA ASN A 94 -15.74 -17.81 -16.91
C ASN A 94 -15.17 -18.82 -15.88
N PHE A 95 -14.55 -18.31 -14.82
CA PHE A 95 -13.79 -19.05 -13.79
C PHE A 95 -12.62 -19.87 -14.35
N ARG A 96 -12.04 -19.44 -15.48
CA ARG A 96 -10.91 -20.05 -16.19
C ARG A 96 -9.81 -19.00 -16.44
N GLY A 97 -8.60 -19.28 -15.98
CA GLY A 97 -7.47 -18.40 -16.23
C GLY A 97 -7.65 -16.99 -15.68
N GLY A 98 -7.06 -16.02 -16.38
CA GLY A 98 -7.06 -14.61 -16.02
C GLY A 98 -7.64 -13.69 -17.09
N GLY A 99 -7.71 -12.40 -16.76
CA GLY A 99 -8.23 -11.36 -17.66
C GLY A 99 -7.15 -10.84 -18.61
N ILE A 100 -6.21 -10.06 -18.08
CA ILE A 100 -5.17 -9.38 -18.85
C ILE A 100 -3.79 -9.75 -18.32
N GLN A 101 -2.88 -10.14 -19.20
CA GLN A 101 -1.46 -10.31 -18.89
C GLN A 101 -0.64 -9.26 -19.64
N VAL A 102 0.29 -8.62 -18.92
CA VAL A 102 1.24 -7.62 -19.43
C VAL A 102 2.65 -8.03 -19.02
N ILE A 103 3.45 -8.48 -19.97
CA ILE A 103 4.82 -8.93 -19.72
C ILE A 103 5.79 -8.00 -20.43
N LYS A 104 6.79 -7.49 -19.70
CA LYS A 104 7.87 -6.64 -20.24
C LYS A 104 7.35 -5.60 -21.23
N SER A 105 6.37 -4.81 -20.84
CA SER A 105 5.81 -3.76 -21.69
C SER A 105 6.07 -2.38 -21.09
N LEU A 106 6.09 -1.36 -21.93
CA LEU A 106 6.32 0.02 -21.53
C LEU A 106 5.09 0.88 -21.87
N ARG A 107 4.65 1.72 -20.93
CA ARG A 107 3.55 2.70 -21.14
C ARG A 107 2.24 2.02 -21.55
N THR A 108 1.84 1.02 -20.79
CA THR A 108 0.58 0.28 -21.01
C THR A 108 -0.56 0.92 -20.21
N GLY A 109 -1.63 1.35 -20.87
CA GLY A 109 -2.85 1.81 -20.23
C GLY A 109 -3.93 0.72 -20.20
N ILE A 110 -4.52 0.48 -19.02
CA ILE A 110 -5.72 -0.34 -18.83
C ILE A 110 -6.76 0.54 -18.15
N ASP A 111 -7.83 0.92 -18.86
CA ASP A 111 -8.72 2.00 -18.46
C ASP A 111 -10.19 1.65 -18.65
N ASN A 112 -11.02 1.89 -17.64
CA ASN A 112 -12.47 1.65 -17.72
C ASN A 112 -12.83 0.23 -18.14
N CYS A 113 -12.16 -0.77 -17.56
CA CYS A 113 -12.43 -2.18 -17.83
C CYS A 113 -13.27 -2.81 -16.71
N TYR A 114 -14.15 -3.75 -17.07
CA TYR A 114 -14.89 -4.59 -16.14
C TYR A 114 -14.40 -6.04 -16.29
N ILE A 115 -13.64 -6.54 -15.31
CA ILE A 115 -12.91 -7.83 -15.41
C ILE A 115 -13.40 -8.78 -14.33
N THR A 116 -14.02 -9.89 -14.72
CA THR A 116 -14.68 -10.80 -13.79
C THR A 116 -14.40 -12.27 -14.03
N HIS A 117 -14.75 -13.09 -13.03
CA HIS A 117 -14.68 -14.54 -13.10
C HIS A 117 -13.29 -15.09 -13.45
N PHE A 118 -12.21 -14.42 -13.05
CA PHE A 118 -10.87 -15.01 -13.11
C PHE A 118 -10.69 -16.02 -11.98
N ASN A 119 -9.96 -17.11 -12.18
CA ASN A 119 -9.56 -18.01 -11.08
C ASN A 119 -8.07 -17.90 -10.73
N SER A 120 -7.29 -17.20 -11.56
CA SER A 120 -5.91 -16.80 -11.29
C SER A 120 -5.82 -15.29 -11.00
N PHE A 121 -5.55 -14.48 -12.03
CA PHE A 121 -5.36 -13.04 -11.93
C PHE A 121 -6.36 -12.28 -12.81
N GLY A 122 -6.98 -11.21 -12.28
CA GLY A 122 -7.73 -10.27 -13.11
C GLY A 122 -6.79 -9.55 -14.08
N ILE A 123 -5.77 -8.89 -13.53
CA ILE A 123 -4.65 -8.30 -14.27
C ILE A 123 -3.34 -8.79 -13.67
N PHE A 124 -2.44 -9.29 -14.52
CA PHE A 124 -1.09 -9.70 -14.15
C PHE A 124 -0.05 -8.87 -14.91
N VAL A 125 0.79 -8.13 -14.19
CA VAL A 125 1.88 -7.33 -14.75
C VAL A 125 3.21 -7.90 -14.28
N GLN A 126 4.15 -8.15 -15.20
CA GLN A 126 5.49 -8.64 -14.87
C GLN A 126 6.58 -7.97 -15.69
N GLY A 127 7.58 -7.42 -15.00
CA GLY A 127 8.61 -6.59 -15.64
C GLY A 127 8.00 -5.38 -16.33
N GLY A 128 8.76 -4.74 -17.22
CA GLY A 128 8.30 -3.52 -17.86
C GLY A 128 8.32 -2.32 -16.91
N HIS A 129 7.83 -1.17 -17.39
CA HIS A 129 7.65 0.04 -16.60
C HIS A 129 6.37 0.78 -17.05
N GLU A 130 5.83 1.63 -16.18
CA GLU A 130 4.75 2.56 -16.54
C GLU A 130 3.45 1.88 -16.99
N THR A 131 3.04 0.79 -16.34
CA THR A 131 1.66 0.26 -16.51
C THR A 131 0.69 1.06 -15.63
N TYR A 132 -0.33 1.63 -16.25
CA TYR A 132 -1.36 2.43 -15.58
C TYR A 132 -2.72 1.74 -15.67
N ILE A 133 -3.22 1.27 -14.53
CA ILE A 133 -4.52 0.62 -14.38
C ILE A 133 -5.47 1.61 -13.71
N ARG A 134 -6.57 1.97 -14.37
CA ARG A 134 -7.45 3.04 -13.88
C ARG A 134 -8.92 2.86 -14.18
N ASN A 135 -9.77 3.49 -13.37
CA ASN A 135 -11.23 3.57 -13.57
C ASN A 135 -11.91 2.21 -13.76
N SER A 136 -11.33 1.13 -13.23
CA SER A 136 -11.71 -0.24 -13.58
C SER A 136 -12.38 -0.96 -12.41
N PHE A 137 -13.13 -2.00 -12.72
CA PHE A 137 -13.81 -2.86 -11.77
C PHE A 137 -13.33 -4.29 -11.94
N LEU A 138 -12.83 -4.91 -10.86
CA LEU A 138 -12.29 -6.25 -10.92
C LEU A 138 -12.86 -7.11 -9.79
N GLY A 139 -13.37 -8.29 -10.13
CA GLY A 139 -13.73 -9.25 -9.09
C GLY A 139 -13.93 -10.68 -9.55
N GLN A 140 -13.49 -11.64 -8.73
CA GLN A 140 -13.63 -13.05 -9.07
C GLN A 140 -15.10 -13.47 -9.08
N HIS A 141 -15.90 -12.99 -8.13
CA HIS A 141 -17.34 -13.29 -8.07
C HIS A 141 -18.15 -11.99 -8.09
N ILE A 142 -19.20 -11.92 -8.92
CA ILE A 142 -20.06 -10.73 -9.00
C ILE A 142 -21.06 -10.75 -7.85
N THR A 143 -20.64 -10.20 -6.70
CA THR A 143 -21.44 -10.10 -5.48
C THR A 143 -21.10 -8.81 -4.72
N ALA A 144 -22.01 -8.36 -3.85
CA ALA A 144 -21.92 -7.10 -3.10
C ALA A 144 -21.76 -7.33 -1.58
N GLY A 145 -21.20 -8.47 -1.18
CA GLY A 145 -20.99 -8.86 0.21
C GLY A 145 -22.01 -9.87 0.73
N GLY A 146 -21.67 -10.55 1.84
CA GLY A 146 -22.53 -11.55 2.46
C GLY A 146 -22.67 -12.86 1.67
N ASP A 147 -21.78 -13.11 0.71
CA ASP A 147 -21.78 -14.32 -0.09
C ASP A 147 -21.39 -15.54 0.79
N PRO A 148 -22.24 -16.59 0.89
CA PRO A 148 -21.92 -17.78 1.68
C PRO A 148 -20.64 -18.49 1.23
N GLY A 149 -20.23 -18.31 -0.03
CA GLY A 149 -19.02 -18.85 -0.64
C GLY A 149 -17.77 -18.00 -0.44
N GLU A 150 -17.83 -16.84 0.21
CA GLU A 150 -16.69 -15.90 0.30
C GLU A 150 -15.39 -16.54 0.82
N ARG A 151 -15.51 -17.50 1.74
CA ARG A 151 -14.37 -18.25 2.28
C ARG A 151 -13.59 -19.02 1.23
N SER A 152 -14.21 -19.43 0.12
CA SER A 152 -13.56 -20.17 -0.97
C SER A 152 -12.98 -19.29 -2.07
N PHE A 153 -13.20 -17.97 -2.03
CA PHE A 153 -12.59 -17.05 -2.98
C PHE A 153 -11.06 -17.20 -2.93
N SER A 154 -10.45 -17.22 -4.11
CA SER A 154 -9.05 -17.64 -4.32
C SER A 154 -8.26 -16.74 -5.26
N GLY A 155 -8.93 -15.99 -6.15
CA GLY A 155 -8.29 -15.19 -7.19
C GLY A 155 -7.59 -13.95 -6.63
N THR A 156 -6.65 -13.42 -7.39
CA THR A 156 -6.01 -12.12 -7.14
C THR A 156 -6.46 -11.12 -8.18
N ALA A 157 -7.01 -9.97 -7.80
CA ALA A 157 -7.55 -9.05 -8.81
C ALA A 157 -6.43 -8.39 -9.63
N ILE A 158 -5.39 -7.86 -8.97
CA ILE A 158 -4.24 -7.25 -9.64
C ILE A 158 -2.95 -7.80 -9.03
N SER A 159 -2.01 -8.21 -9.87
CA SER A 159 -0.65 -8.55 -9.46
C SER A 159 0.36 -7.67 -10.17
N LEU A 160 1.19 -6.96 -9.40
CA LEU A 160 2.25 -6.08 -9.90
C LEU A 160 3.62 -6.68 -9.53
N ASN A 161 4.19 -7.40 -10.49
CA ASN A 161 5.53 -7.96 -10.42
C ASN A 161 6.53 -7.13 -11.25
N GLY A 162 6.58 -5.84 -10.94
CA GLY A 162 7.40 -4.85 -11.61
C GLY A 162 7.34 -3.52 -10.87
N ASN A 163 8.09 -2.54 -11.35
CA ASN A 163 8.15 -1.20 -10.75
C ASN A 163 7.54 -0.12 -11.64
N ASP A 164 7.36 1.06 -11.03
CA ASP A 164 6.86 2.27 -11.70
C ASP A 164 5.46 2.14 -12.30
N ASN A 165 4.62 1.30 -11.71
CA ASN A 165 3.22 1.15 -12.10
C ASN A 165 2.29 1.97 -11.21
N ALA A 166 1.11 2.29 -11.73
CA ALA A 166 0.07 2.96 -10.96
C ALA A 166 -1.28 2.24 -11.07
N VAL A 167 -1.98 2.15 -9.95
CA VAL A 167 -3.38 1.71 -9.87
C VAL A 167 -4.18 2.87 -9.28
N THR A 168 -5.09 3.45 -10.07
CA THR A 168 -5.82 4.66 -9.68
C THR A 168 -7.32 4.54 -9.91
N ASP A 169 -8.15 4.83 -8.91
CA ASP A 169 -9.62 4.82 -9.04
C ASP A 169 -10.17 3.47 -9.49
N VAL A 170 -9.73 2.40 -8.82
CA VAL A 170 -10.10 1.01 -9.15
C VAL A 170 -10.94 0.41 -8.03
N VAL A 171 -12.03 -0.25 -8.39
CA VAL A 171 -12.88 -0.99 -7.46
C VAL A 171 -12.56 -2.48 -7.55
N ILE A 172 -12.25 -3.09 -6.42
CA ILE A 172 -11.91 -4.51 -6.32
C ILE A 172 -12.87 -5.21 -5.38
N PHE A 173 -13.52 -6.26 -5.87
CA PHE A 173 -14.53 -6.99 -5.16
C PHE A 173 -14.33 -8.50 -5.22
N SER A 174 -14.76 -9.19 -4.17
CA SER A 174 -14.90 -10.65 -4.12
C SER A 174 -13.73 -11.49 -4.66
N ALA A 175 -12.50 -10.99 -4.54
CA ALA A 175 -11.25 -11.71 -4.78
C ALA A 175 -10.59 -12.09 -3.45
N ALA A 176 -9.75 -13.11 -3.41
CA ALA A 176 -9.00 -13.43 -2.19
C ALA A 176 -8.00 -12.32 -1.83
N THR A 177 -7.26 -11.86 -2.84
CA THR A 177 -6.32 -10.74 -2.72
C THR A 177 -6.75 -9.65 -3.68
N GLY A 178 -6.85 -8.42 -3.18
CA GLY A 178 -7.14 -7.27 -4.05
C GLY A 178 -5.94 -6.96 -4.94
N ILE A 179 -4.87 -6.43 -4.36
CA ILE A 179 -3.63 -6.12 -5.07
C ILE A 179 -2.45 -6.85 -4.41
N LEU A 180 -1.74 -7.65 -5.19
CA LEU A 180 -0.47 -8.26 -4.80
C LEU A 180 0.69 -7.48 -5.42
N LEU A 181 1.61 -7.01 -4.60
CA LEU A 181 2.85 -6.38 -5.04
C LEU A 181 4.03 -7.28 -4.74
N THR A 182 4.83 -7.57 -5.77
CA THR A 182 6.16 -8.20 -5.65
C THR A 182 7.26 -7.38 -6.30
N GLY A 183 6.92 -6.22 -6.88
CA GLY A 183 7.85 -5.21 -7.38
C GLY A 183 7.71 -3.86 -6.67
N GLN A 184 8.76 -3.04 -6.75
CA GLN A 184 8.97 -1.82 -5.95
C GLN A 184 8.36 -0.57 -6.60
N ALA A 185 8.42 0.59 -5.94
CA ALA A 185 8.18 1.91 -6.55
C ALA A 185 6.77 2.15 -7.15
N ASN A 186 5.76 1.37 -6.73
CA ASN A 186 4.41 1.49 -7.27
C ASN A 186 3.58 2.57 -6.53
N THR A 187 2.55 3.09 -7.19
CA THR A 187 1.57 4.03 -6.61
C THR A 187 0.17 3.46 -6.68
N ILE A 188 -0.50 3.33 -5.55
CA ILE A 188 -1.88 2.88 -5.44
C ILE A 188 -2.71 4.03 -4.88
N SER A 189 -3.75 4.46 -5.60
CA SER A 189 -4.60 5.56 -5.13
C SER A 189 -6.06 5.43 -5.50
N GLY A 190 -6.98 5.91 -4.68
CA GLY A 190 -8.42 5.88 -5.02
C GLY A 190 -8.97 4.46 -5.13
N VAL A 191 -8.29 3.45 -4.56
CA VAL A 191 -8.72 2.06 -4.68
C VAL A 191 -9.76 1.75 -3.62
N HIS A 192 -10.87 1.14 -4.02
CA HIS A 192 -11.87 0.59 -3.11
C HIS A 192 -11.77 -0.92 -3.09
N CYS A 193 -11.24 -1.49 -2.01
CA CYS A 193 -11.19 -2.94 -1.79
C CYS A 193 -12.33 -3.36 -0.87
N TYR A 194 -13.34 -4.04 -1.42
CA TYR A 194 -14.32 -4.85 -0.68
C TYR A 194 -14.24 -6.31 -1.14
N ASN A 195 -13.00 -6.78 -1.28
CA ASN A 195 -12.73 -8.17 -1.59
C ASN A 195 -12.90 -9.06 -0.34
N LYS A 196 -12.53 -10.35 -0.43
CA LYS A 196 -12.61 -11.30 0.67
C LYS A 196 -12.15 -10.66 1.99
N ALA A 197 -13.00 -10.72 3.01
CA ALA A 197 -12.75 -10.13 4.30
C ALA A 197 -11.51 -10.73 4.97
N THR A 198 -10.79 -9.93 5.76
CA THR A 198 -9.61 -10.38 6.51
C THR A 198 -9.96 -11.50 7.48
N GLY A 199 -11.14 -11.47 8.10
CA GLY A 199 -11.63 -12.55 8.97
C GLY A 199 -11.82 -13.90 8.26
N PHE A 200 -11.89 -13.92 6.92
CA PHE A 200 -11.93 -15.13 6.10
C PHE A 200 -10.58 -15.46 5.44
N GLY A 201 -9.53 -14.70 5.75
CA GLY A 201 -8.19 -14.87 5.19
C GLY A 201 -7.95 -14.12 3.89
N GLY A 202 -8.79 -13.14 3.55
CA GLY A 202 -8.52 -12.25 2.42
C GLY A 202 -7.62 -11.06 2.78
N THR A 203 -7.12 -10.38 1.76
CA THR A 203 -6.24 -9.21 1.93
C THR A 203 -6.54 -8.18 0.86
N GLY A 204 -6.67 -6.91 1.26
CA GLY A 204 -6.93 -5.81 0.33
C GLY A 204 -5.71 -5.54 -0.52
N ILE A 205 -4.59 -5.22 0.13
CA ILE A 205 -3.29 -5.03 -0.53
C ILE A 205 -2.22 -5.82 0.22
N TYR A 206 -1.47 -6.65 -0.51
CA TYR A 206 -0.36 -7.42 0.03
C TYR A 206 0.95 -7.00 -0.62
N LEU A 207 1.83 -6.38 0.16
CA LEU A 207 3.19 -6.03 -0.21
C LEU A 207 4.14 -7.17 0.19
N LYS A 208 4.40 -8.08 -0.75
CA LYS A 208 5.22 -9.29 -0.56
C LYS A 208 6.60 -9.12 -1.18
N LEU A 209 7.34 -8.13 -0.66
CA LEU A 209 8.67 -7.74 -1.13
C LEU A 209 9.53 -7.25 0.06
N PRO A 210 9.93 -8.18 0.95
CA PRO A 210 10.61 -7.82 2.19
C PRO A 210 11.88 -7.01 1.93
N GLY A 211 11.99 -5.84 2.55
CA GLY A 211 13.13 -4.93 2.42
C GLY A 211 13.13 -4.02 1.19
N LEU A 212 12.12 -4.11 0.31
CA LEU A 212 12.16 -3.53 -1.05
C LEU A 212 10.88 -2.75 -1.44
N THR A 213 10.02 -2.38 -0.50
CA THR A 213 8.65 -1.92 -0.79
C THR A 213 8.56 -0.65 -1.67
N GLN A 214 9.15 0.47 -1.23
CA GLN A 214 9.14 1.78 -1.91
C GLN A 214 7.78 2.22 -2.50
N THR A 215 6.67 1.90 -1.83
CA THR A 215 5.32 2.02 -2.40
C THR A 215 4.51 3.10 -1.67
N ARG A 216 3.62 3.77 -2.41
CA ARG A 216 2.66 4.74 -1.88
C ARG A 216 1.23 4.20 -2.06
N ILE A 217 0.46 4.15 -0.98
CA ILE A 217 -0.96 3.76 -0.94
C ILE A 217 -1.73 4.92 -0.32
N ILE A 218 -2.53 5.63 -1.11
CA ILE A 218 -3.11 6.91 -0.68
C ILE A 218 -4.56 7.08 -1.13
N ASN A 219 -5.40 7.73 -0.32
CA ASN A 219 -6.79 8.03 -0.68
C ASN A 219 -7.62 6.78 -1.03
N SER A 220 -7.39 5.66 -0.36
CA SER A 220 -8.07 4.39 -0.65
C SER A 220 -9.14 4.06 0.40
N TYR A 221 -10.07 3.18 0.04
CA TYR A 221 -11.11 2.68 0.93
C TYR A 221 -11.02 1.16 1.06
N PHE A 222 -10.93 0.68 2.29
CA PHE A 222 -10.77 -0.73 2.63
C PHE A 222 -11.96 -1.19 3.48
N ASP A 223 -12.81 -2.05 2.90
CA ASP A 223 -14.06 -2.52 3.49
C ASP A 223 -13.91 -3.97 3.97
N TYR A 224 -13.82 -4.19 5.28
CA TYR A 224 -13.55 -5.48 5.96
C TYR A 224 -12.24 -6.19 5.57
N THR A 225 -11.33 -5.50 4.89
CA THR A 225 -10.06 -6.07 4.42
C THR A 225 -8.90 -5.11 4.66
N GLY A 226 -7.70 -5.62 4.92
CA GLY A 226 -6.56 -4.79 5.35
C GLY A 226 -5.42 -4.67 4.35
N ILE A 227 -4.33 -4.07 4.82
CA ILE A 227 -3.03 -4.06 4.15
C ILE A 227 -2.08 -4.97 4.92
N VAL A 228 -1.30 -5.79 4.22
CA VAL A 228 -0.20 -6.57 4.80
C VAL A 228 1.10 -6.17 4.13
N ALA A 229 2.12 -5.82 4.91
CA ALA A 229 3.43 -5.43 4.40
C ALA A 229 4.55 -6.26 5.06
N GLU A 230 5.30 -7.02 4.26
CA GLU A 230 6.47 -7.75 4.73
C GLU A 230 7.71 -6.86 4.74
N ASP A 231 8.41 -6.78 5.88
CA ASP A 231 9.63 -5.97 6.12
C ASP A 231 9.64 -4.62 5.37
N PRO A 232 8.70 -3.70 5.67
CA PRO A 232 8.47 -2.53 4.84
C PRO A 232 9.65 -1.56 4.81
N VAL A 233 10.01 -1.10 3.61
CA VAL A 233 11.03 -0.06 3.39
C VAL A 233 10.47 1.04 2.49
N GLN A 234 10.49 2.29 2.94
CA GLN A 234 9.96 3.46 2.22
C GLN A 234 8.48 3.27 1.80
N LEU A 235 7.65 2.86 2.76
CA LEU A 235 6.22 2.65 2.57
C LEU A 235 5.45 3.88 3.08
N HIS A 236 4.53 4.41 2.28
CA HIS A 236 3.63 5.49 2.70
C HIS A 236 2.17 5.05 2.54
N ILE A 237 1.41 5.08 3.63
CA ILE A 237 -0.02 4.80 3.70
C ILE A 237 -0.72 6.01 4.32
N SER A 238 -1.56 6.70 3.55
CA SER A 238 -2.25 7.89 4.07
C SER A 238 -3.61 8.19 3.48
N SER A 239 -4.36 9.05 4.19
CA SER A 239 -5.65 9.59 3.75
C SER A 239 -6.67 8.51 3.35
N SER A 240 -6.55 7.32 3.92
CA SER A 240 -7.38 6.16 3.58
C SER A 240 -8.42 5.89 4.67
N PHE A 241 -9.51 5.22 4.30
CA PHE A 241 -10.56 4.79 5.22
C PHE A 241 -10.54 3.25 5.35
N PHE A 242 -10.56 2.76 6.58
CA PHE A 242 -10.59 1.35 6.94
C PHE A 242 -11.88 1.05 7.73
N LEU A 243 -12.75 0.22 7.18
CA LEU A 243 -14.02 -0.17 7.79
C LEU A 243 -14.00 -1.64 8.21
N GLY A 244 -14.73 -1.96 9.27
CA GLY A 244 -15.08 -3.34 9.61
C GLY A 244 -13.94 -4.12 10.23
N ASP A 245 -13.21 -3.48 11.15
CA ASP A 245 -12.00 -4.03 11.78
C ASP A 245 -10.83 -4.24 10.80
N ALA A 246 -10.86 -3.59 9.64
CA ALA A 246 -9.72 -3.54 8.72
C ALA A 246 -8.52 -2.82 9.37
N TYR A 247 -7.33 -3.40 9.21
CA TYR A 247 -6.08 -2.91 9.83
C TYR A 247 -4.91 -2.95 8.84
N ILE A 248 -3.80 -2.37 9.27
CA ILE A 248 -2.50 -2.47 8.59
C ILE A 248 -1.60 -3.41 9.39
N LEU A 249 -1.13 -4.49 8.77
CA LEU A 249 -0.23 -5.46 9.39
C LEU A 249 1.20 -5.26 8.87
N LEU A 250 2.11 -4.96 9.78
CA LEU A 250 3.54 -5.00 9.50
C LEU A 250 4.05 -6.39 9.89
N LYS A 251 4.48 -7.16 8.90
CA LYS A 251 4.94 -8.53 9.09
C LYS A 251 6.45 -8.59 9.00
N SER A 252 7.06 -9.09 10.07
CA SER A 252 8.49 -9.26 10.14
C SER A 252 8.90 -10.59 9.50
N ILE A 253 9.77 -10.51 8.50
CA ILE A 253 10.45 -11.67 7.91
C ILE A 253 11.89 -11.68 8.41
N ASN A 254 12.60 -10.58 8.23
CA ASN A 254 13.98 -10.35 8.66
C ASN A 254 14.09 -9.25 9.73
N GLY A 255 12.97 -8.73 10.24
CA GLY A 255 12.97 -7.76 11.33
C GLY A 255 13.20 -6.33 10.91
N ILE A 256 12.76 -5.93 9.70
CA ILE A 256 13.04 -4.60 9.13
C ILE A 256 11.75 -3.78 9.04
N ALA A 257 11.77 -2.56 9.56
CA ALA A 257 10.79 -1.53 9.24
C ALA A 257 11.53 -0.20 9.10
N ARG A 258 11.62 0.35 7.88
CA ARG A 258 12.39 1.57 7.63
C ARG A 258 11.70 2.59 6.73
N GLY A 259 11.63 3.85 7.14
CA GLY A 259 11.02 4.91 6.33
C GLY A 259 9.54 4.64 6.08
N VAL A 260 8.82 4.19 7.11
CA VAL A 260 7.41 3.80 7.01
C VAL A 260 6.56 4.93 7.56
N ASN A 261 5.58 5.39 6.79
CA ASN A 261 4.64 6.44 7.20
C ASN A 261 3.21 5.87 7.12
N ILE A 262 2.52 5.77 8.25
CA ILE A 262 1.11 5.42 8.33
C ILE A 262 0.40 6.58 9.01
N VAL A 263 -0.15 7.49 8.21
CA VAL A 263 -0.59 8.80 8.71
C VAL A 263 -1.91 9.26 8.13
N ASP A 264 -2.67 10.04 8.90
CA ASP A 264 -3.87 10.74 8.42
C ASP A 264 -4.95 9.78 7.88
N ASN A 265 -5.04 8.56 8.42
CA ASN A 265 -6.07 7.58 8.07
C ASN A 265 -7.23 7.56 9.08
N MET A 266 -8.40 7.10 8.61
CA MET A 266 -9.60 6.88 9.42
C MET A 266 -9.88 5.39 9.57
N PHE A 267 -10.16 4.94 10.78
CA PHE A 267 -10.49 3.54 11.10
C PHE A 267 -11.85 3.45 11.80
N SER A 268 -12.67 2.48 11.43
CA SER A 268 -13.97 2.21 12.05
C SER A 268 -14.19 0.72 12.23
N GLY A 269 -14.26 0.27 13.48
CA GLY A 269 -14.39 -1.13 13.85
C GLY A 269 -15.50 -1.44 14.83
N SER A 270 -15.50 -2.67 15.33
CA SER A 270 -16.56 -3.29 16.13
C SER A 270 -16.49 -3.01 17.62
N GLY A 271 -15.42 -2.40 18.12
CA GLY A 271 -15.20 -2.17 19.55
C GLY A 271 -14.63 -3.36 20.30
N LYS A 272 -14.11 -4.37 19.59
CA LYS A 272 -13.57 -5.61 20.19
C LYS A 272 -12.08 -5.57 20.54
N GLY A 273 -11.46 -4.39 20.44
CA GLY A 273 -10.06 -4.18 20.81
C GLY A 273 -9.06 -4.52 19.71
N GLU A 274 -9.47 -4.41 18.43
CA GLU A 274 -8.55 -4.53 17.30
C GLU A 274 -7.68 -3.27 17.18
N ASP A 275 -6.37 -3.45 17.00
CA ASP A 275 -5.42 -2.36 16.79
C ASP A 275 -5.42 -1.93 15.31
N ILE A 276 -5.33 -0.61 15.06
CA ILE A 276 -5.30 -0.06 13.69
C ILE A 276 -4.04 -0.43 12.91
N VAL A 277 -2.92 -0.60 13.63
CA VAL A 277 -1.63 -1.05 13.09
C VAL A 277 -1.15 -2.18 13.98
N GLN A 278 -0.84 -3.31 13.37
CA GLN A 278 -0.47 -4.54 14.05
C GLN A 278 0.93 -4.99 13.64
N LEU A 279 1.61 -5.72 14.53
CA LEU A 279 2.90 -6.34 14.27
C LEU A 279 2.72 -7.86 14.23
N ASP A 280 3.14 -8.49 13.13
CA ASP A 280 3.30 -9.95 13.05
C ASP A 280 4.78 -10.30 13.14
N GLU A 281 5.21 -10.68 14.35
CA GLU A 281 6.58 -11.09 14.67
C GLU A 281 6.74 -12.60 14.84
N ARG A 282 5.79 -13.42 14.33
CA ARG A 282 5.81 -14.87 14.51
C ARG A 282 7.07 -15.54 13.93
N ASN A 283 7.63 -14.96 12.86
CA ASN A 283 8.86 -15.46 12.23
C ASN A 283 10.11 -14.87 12.88
N SER A 284 10.12 -13.56 13.12
CA SER A 284 11.23 -12.83 13.74
C SER A 284 10.73 -11.52 14.35
N LYS A 285 11.47 -10.97 15.32
CA LYS A 285 11.18 -9.64 15.88
C LYS A 285 11.68 -8.53 14.98
N PHE A 286 10.99 -7.39 14.98
CA PHE A 286 11.49 -6.14 14.44
C PHE A 286 12.70 -5.65 15.25
N THR A 287 13.87 -5.74 14.64
CA THR A 287 15.16 -5.37 15.25
C THR A 287 15.80 -4.16 14.59
N ASN A 288 15.48 -3.92 13.32
CA ASN A 288 15.94 -2.77 12.54
C ASN A 288 14.76 -1.84 12.24
N ILE A 289 14.49 -0.94 13.17
CA ILE A 289 13.39 0.03 13.11
C ILE A 289 14.00 1.43 12.98
N ASP A 290 13.77 2.08 11.85
CA ASP A 290 14.34 3.40 11.56
C ASP A 290 13.35 4.27 10.77
N GLN A 291 13.15 5.53 11.17
CA GLN A 291 12.21 6.44 10.48
C GLN A 291 10.80 5.84 10.29
N VAL A 292 10.23 5.25 11.33
CA VAL A 292 8.85 4.73 11.31
C VAL A 292 7.94 5.72 12.02
N ILE A 293 6.94 6.22 11.31
CA ILE A 293 5.95 7.18 11.78
C ILE A 293 4.58 6.54 11.65
N VAL A 294 3.93 6.33 12.79
CA VAL A 294 2.50 6.04 12.87
C VAL A 294 1.88 7.14 13.71
N ASP A 295 1.12 8.02 13.07
CA ASP A 295 0.66 9.26 13.70
C ASP A 295 -0.58 9.83 13.01
N ARG A 296 -1.35 10.70 13.69
CA ARG A 296 -2.54 11.39 13.16
C ARG A 296 -3.61 10.49 12.54
N ASN A 297 -3.64 9.23 12.95
CA ASN A 297 -4.73 8.32 12.62
C ASN A 297 -5.86 8.49 13.64
N ASN A 298 -7.10 8.44 13.19
CA ASN A 298 -8.27 8.44 14.08
C ASN A 298 -9.00 7.10 13.98
N ALA A 299 -9.55 6.65 15.10
CA ALA A 299 -10.23 5.38 15.18
C ALA A 299 -11.55 5.50 15.96
N ARG A 300 -12.59 4.84 15.44
CA ARG A 300 -13.85 4.58 16.14
C ARG A 300 -13.97 3.09 16.36
N GLY A 301 -14.01 2.64 17.62
CA GLY A 301 -14.18 1.21 17.94
C GLY A 301 -12.95 0.33 17.66
N MET A 302 -11.77 0.93 17.50
CA MET A 302 -10.47 0.26 17.36
C MET A 302 -9.45 0.99 18.22
N ASN A 303 -8.35 0.33 18.59
CA ASN A 303 -7.29 0.94 19.39
C ASN A 303 -6.32 1.70 18.48
N VAL A 304 -6.08 2.97 18.81
CA VAL A 304 -5.07 3.77 18.11
C VAL A 304 -3.68 3.31 18.54
N LYS A 305 -2.83 2.99 17.56
CA LYS A 305 -1.40 2.74 17.74
C LYS A 305 -0.61 3.86 17.10
N ALA A 306 0.51 4.23 17.73
CA ALA A 306 1.35 5.31 17.29
C ALA A 306 2.83 5.05 17.60
N THR A 307 3.72 5.78 16.94
CA THR A 307 5.15 5.85 17.32
C THR A 307 5.47 7.06 18.18
N VAL A 308 4.55 8.04 18.22
CA VAL A 308 4.57 9.17 19.15
C VAL A 308 3.36 9.05 20.07
N ALA A 309 3.59 9.11 21.38
CA ALA A 309 2.49 9.05 22.36
C ALA A 309 2.62 10.14 23.42
N ILE A 310 1.46 10.61 23.88
CA ILE A 310 1.34 11.55 24.99
C ILE A 310 0.66 10.84 26.14
N GLY A 311 1.25 10.93 27.33
CA GLY A 311 0.68 10.41 28.56
C GLY A 311 0.62 11.48 29.62
N THR A 312 -0.45 11.49 30.42
CA THR A 312 -0.59 12.41 31.55
C THR A 312 -0.90 11.62 32.81
N LYS A 313 -0.26 11.98 33.92
CA LYS A 313 -0.55 11.42 35.23
C LYS A 313 -0.65 12.54 36.26
N ASN A 314 -1.83 12.61 36.89
CA ASN A 314 -2.07 13.47 38.03
C ASN A 314 -1.75 12.69 39.30
N ALA A 315 -0.84 13.20 40.14
CA ALA A 315 -0.75 12.78 41.52
C ALA A 315 -1.59 13.70 42.39
N ASN A 316 -2.69 13.13 42.86
CA ASN A 316 -3.56 13.77 43.83
C ASN A 316 -3.02 13.62 45.26
N ASP A 317 -2.10 12.68 45.48
CA ASP A 317 -1.47 12.45 46.77
C ASP A 317 -0.29 13.41 46.98
N ALA A 318 -0.24 14.03 48.16
CA ALA A 318 0.86 14.90 48.54
C ALA A 318 2.13 14.12 48.92
N ASP A 319 1.99 12.80 49.11
CA ASP A 319 3.08 11.93 49.54
C ASP A 319 3.80 11.23 48.37
N ASP A 320 3.36 11.46 47.13
CA ASP A 320 3.95 10.84 45.94
C ASP A 320 5.33 11.44 45.59
N THR A 321 6.29 10.57 45.33
CA THR A 321 7.64 10.91 44.85
C THR A 321 7.97 10.31 43.47
N SER A 322 7.05 9.53 42.90
CA SER A 322 7.29 8.74 41.69
C SER A 322 6.03 8.54 40.87
N TRP A 323 6.13 8.80 39.57
CA TRP A 323 5.00 8.72 38.63
C TRP A 323 5.37 7.84 37.45
N THR A 324 4.73 6.67 37.39
CA THR A 324 4.81 5.77 36.24
C THR A 324 3.65 6.03 35.29
N ILE A 325 3.97 6.33 34.04
CA ILE A 325 3.04 6.49 32.92
C ILE A 325 3.25 5.31 31.97
N ASP A 326 2.22 4.49 31.79
CA ASP A 326 2.27 3.28 30.95
C ASP A 326 1.72 3.61 29.55
N LEU A 327 2.58 3.49 28.53
CA LEU A 327 2.24 3.80 27.14
C LEU A 327 2.14 2.54 26.27
N ASN A 328 2.12 1.32 26.84
CA ASN A 328 2.08 0.07 26.08
C ASN A 328 0.86 -0.04 25.15
N GLN A 329 -0.28 0.50 25.59
CA GLN A 329 -1.50 0.46 24.79
C GLN A 329 -1.41 1.38 23.57
N ALA A 330 -0.71 2.53 23.70
CA ALA A 330 -0.61 3.53 22.64
C ALA A 330 0.57 3.27 21.68
N LEU A 331 1.73 2.87 22.20
CA LEU A 331 2.92 2.70 21.39
C LEU A 331 2.89 1.40 20.58
N LEU A 332 3.37 1.49 19.34
CA LEU A 332 3.37 0.38 18.39
C LEU A 332 4.43 -0.67 18.74
N PHE A 333 5.68 -0.23 18.95
CA PHE A 333 6.78 -1.16 19.19
C PHE A 333 7.00 -1.37 20.70
N PRO A 334 7.28 -2.61 21.14
CA PRO A 334 7.65 -2.86 22.53
C PRO A 334 9.07 -2.35 22.81
N ASP A 335 9.24 -1.56 23.87
CA ASP A 335 10.54 -1.17 24.43
C ASP A 335 11.48 -0.46 23.41
N ARG A 336 10.91 0.44 22.61
CA ARG A 336 11.65 1.21 21.58
C ARG A 336 11.66 2.71 21.79
N VAL A 337 11.35 3.19 23.00
CA VAL A 337 11.38 4.64 23.28
C VAL A 337 12.79 5.20 23.05
N LYS A 338 12.94 6.12 22.09
CA LYS A 338 14.21 6.79 21.77
C LYS A 338 14.36 8.12 22.50
N THR A 339 13.28 8.88 22.57
CA THR A 339 13.28 10.20 23.21
C THR A 339 12.08 10.36 24.14
N VAL A 340 12.29 11.13 25.21
CA VAL A 340 11.26 11.49 26.18
C VAL A 340 11.38 12.98 26.46
N HIS A 341 10.29 13.70 26.24
CA HIS A 341 10.09 15.05 26.75
C HIS A 341 9.05 14.98 27.87
N TYR A 342 9.30 15.66 28.98
CA TYR A 342 8.32 15.72 30.05
C TYR A 342 8.23 17.10 30.67
N SER A 343 7.05 17.42 31.18
CA SER A 343 6.80 18.57 32.03
C SER A 343 6.23 18.09 33.36
N LEU A 344 6.68 18.70 34.44
CA LEU A 344 6.14 18.50 35.78
C LEU A 344 5.61 19.84 36.28
N ILE A 345 4.31 19.90 36.57
CA ILE A 345 3.66 21.05 37.18
C ILE A 345 3.40 20.69 38.64
N ALA A 346 4.23 21.22 39.55
CA ALA A 346 4.06 21.03 40.98
C ALA A 346 2.95 21.92 41.54
N GLY A 347 2.21 21.43 42.54
CA GLY A 347 1.17 22.18 43.22
C GLY A 347 1.71 23.14 44.28
N GLY A 348 1.07 24.30 44.43
CA GLY A 348 1.45 25.33 45.41
C GLY A 348 2.78 26.00 45.06
N ASP A 349 3.55 26.38 46.07
CA ASP A 349 4.87 27.03 45.92
C ASP A 349 6.03 26.02 45.89
N ALA A 350 5.75 24.75 45.58
CA ALA A 350 6.75 23.69 45.57
C ALA A 350 7.63 23.74 44.32
N PHE A 351 8.95 23.62 44.51
CA PHE A 351 9.93 23.53 43.41
C PHE A 351 10.86 22.33 43.62
N PRO A 352 10.34 21.09 43.44
CA PRO A 352 11.11 19.88 43.68
C PRO A 352 12.20 19.69 42.62
N ASN A 353 13.33 19.09 43.01
CA ASN A 353 14.25 18.53 42.02
C ASN A 353 13.62 17.25 41.46
N HIS A 354 13.57 17.12 40.15
CA HIS A 354 12.95 15.99 39.48
C HIS A 354 13.80 15.46 38.32
N ALA A 355 13.67 14.17 38.02
CA ALA A 355 14.37 13.53 36.92
C ALA A 355 13.55 12.38 36.31
N LEU A 356 13.77 12.14 35.02
CA LEU A 356 13.44 10.88 34.36
C LEU A 356 14.32 9.76 34.92
N ARG A 357 13.73 8.62 35.27
CA ARG A 357 14.41 7.50 35.94
C ARG A 357 14.35 6.19 35.18
N ASN A 358 13.26 5.93 34.46
CA ASN A 358 13.11 4.70 33.69
C ASN A 358 12.22 4.94 32.45
N VAL A 359 12.48 4.17 31.39
CA VAL A 359 11.74 4.13 30.12
C VAL A 359 11.47 2.71 29.62
N THR A 360 11.84 1.67 30.37
CA THR A 360 11.70 0.27 29.95
C THR A 360 10.24 -0.13 29.80
N ASP A 361 9.96 -1.08 28.91
CA ASP A 361 8.62 -1.63 28.68
C ASP A 361 7.58 -0.54 28.35
N ASN A 362 7.99 0.50 27.62
CA ASN A 362 7.14 1.66 27.30
C ASN A 362 6.54 2.35 28.56
N ARG A 363 7.18 2.20 29.72
CA ARG A 363 6.77 2.80 30.98
C ARG A 363 7.74 3.91 31.36
N ILE A 364 7.22 5.13 31.40
CA ILE A 364 8.00 6.32 31.73
C ILE A 364 7.87 6.60 33.21
N VAL A 365 8.99 6.61 33.93
CA VAL A 365 9.04 6.89 35.37
C VAL A 365 9.74 8.22 35.60
N VAL A 366 8.99 9.21 36.10
CA VAL A 366 9.52 10.48 36.58
C VAL A 366 9.52 10.45 38.11
N GLN A 367 10.57 10.94 38.75
CA GLN A 367 10.66 11.00 40.21
C GLN A 367 11.09 12.38 40.69
N SER A 368 10.59 12.78 41.86
CA SER A 368 11.04 13.95 42.61
C SER A 368 11.89 13.54 43.83
N ASN A 369 12.69 14.47 44.33
CA ASN A 369 13.46 14.27 45.56
C ASN A 369 12.63 14.42 46.84
N VAL A 370 11.46 15.05 46.76
CA VAL A 370 10.54 15.28 47.87
C VAL A 370 9.11 14.94 47.45
N PRO A 371 8.26 14.54 48.41
CA PRO A 371 6.85 14.34 48.14
C PRO A 371 6.18 15.63 47.67
N VAL A 372 5.38 15.54 46.61
CA VAL A 372 4.75 16.72 45.99
C VAL A 372 3.54 16.31 45.16
N ARG A 373 2.45 17.06 45.27
CA ARG A 373 1.36 16.94 44.28
C ARG A 373 1.84 17.49 42.96
N ALA A 374 1.73 16.71 41.89
CA ALA A 374 2.17 17.15 40.58
C ALA A 374 1.29 16.60 39.45
N ASN A 375 1.21 17.36 38.37
CA ASN A 375 0.73 16.88 37.08
C ASN A 375 1.94 16.67 36.17
N ILE A 376 2.10 15.43 35.71
CA ILE A 376 3.20 15.02 34.83
C ILE A 376 2.60 14.74 33.47
N THR A 377 3.13 15.42 32.45
CA THR A 377 2.85 15.11 31.05
C THR A 377 4.14 14.64 30.40
N VAL A 378 4.07 13.53 29.66
CA VAL A 378 5.19 12.97 28.89
C VAL A 378 4.79 12.91 27.42
N ILE A 379 5.76 13.18 26.55
CA ILE A 379 5.70 12.97 25.11
C ILE A 379 6.88 12.08 24.77
N VAL A 380 6.62 10.98 24.08
CA VAL A 380 7.65 10.00 23.70
C VAL A 380 7.64 9.75 22.20
N ASP A 381 8.78 9.33 21.66
CA ASP A 381 8.99 8.95 20.26
C ASP A 381 9.81 7.65 20.18
N GLN A 382 9.55 6.83 19.15
CA GLN A 382 10.10 5.47 18.98
C GLN A 382 11.05 5.25 17.79
#